data_AF-N6UR18-F1
#
_entry.id   AF-N6UR18-F1
#
_cell.length_a   1.000
_cell.length_b   1.000
_cell.length_c   1.000
_cell.angle_alpha   90.00
_cell.angle_beta   90.00
_cell.angle_gamma   90.00
#
_symmetry.space_group_name_H-M   'P 1'
#
loop_
_entity.id
_entity.type
_entity.pdbx_description
1 polymer ?
#
loop_
_entity_poly.entity_id
_entity_poly.type
_entity_poly.pdbx_seq_one_letter_code
_entity_poly.pdbx_strand_id
1 'polypeptide(L)'
;MKQEPAYTLIKYLGGVTKVARILHKCKGAVYRITYSKKKGGAGGLFPSTYQAQLLTYAQRHNIDLRPEDFFYPKRLQDLMKEEKATLSTLSFVKGSTVCMKPCEQNEMTKLQYEEKNEQQQHHSHS
;
A
#
# COMPACT_ATOMS: atom_id res chain seq x y z
N MET A 1 8.52 17.07 2.75
CA MET A 1 8.11 16.23 3.89
C MET A 1 6.82 15.52 3.53
N LYS A 2 6.70 14.24 3.89
CA LYS A 2 5.46 13.47 3.71
C LYS A 2 4.39 14.02 4.67
N GLN A 3 3.16 14.11 4.20
CA GLN A 3 2.05 14.66 4.95
C GLN A 3 1.28 13.55 5.67
N GLU A 4 0.97 13.81 6.94
CA GLU A 4 0.00 13.03 7.70
C GLU A 4 -1.41 13.47 7.31
N PRO A 5 -2.43 12.60 7.49
CA PRO A 5 -2.37 11.23 8.02
C PRO A 5 -1.95 10.14 7.02
N ALA A 6 -1.94 10.42 5.72
CA ALA A 6 -1.75 9.39 4.70
C ALA A 6 -0.44 8.59 4.86
N TYR A 7 0.64 9.22 5.31
CA TYR A 7 1.90 8.52 5.51
C TYR A 7 1.78 7.39 6.54
N THR A 8 1.13 7.65 7.69
CA THR A 8 0.90 6.62 8.71
C THR A 8 0.03 5.48 8.17
N LEU A 9 -1.10 5.78 7.51
CA LEU A 9 -1.98 4.73 6.96
C LEU A 9 -1.25 3.84 5.96
N ILE A 10 -0.49 4.45 5.05
CA ILE A 10 0.26 3.69 4.04
C ILE A 10 1.24 2.76 4.72
N LYS A 11 1.91 3.21 5.79
CA LYS A 11 2.87 2.41 6.53
C LYS A 11 2.17 1.26 7.28
N TYR A 12 1.06 1.56 7.96
CA TYR A 12 0.25 0.57 8.69
C TYR A 12 -0.29 -0.53 7.76
N LEU A 13 -0.76 -0.15 6.55
CA LEU A 13 -1.28 -1.10 5.56
C LEU A 13 -0.21 -1.95 4.85
N GLY A 14 1.07 -1.82 5.20
CA GLY A 14 2.16 -2.60 4.62
C GLY A 14 2.87 -1.91 3.44
N GLY A 15 2.74 -0.59 3.32
CA GLY A 15 3.52 0.24 2.41
C GLY A 15 2.84 0.58 1.08
N VAL A 16 3.51 1.45 0.31
CA VAL A 16 2.99 2.05 -0.93
C VAL A 16 2.60 1.01 -1.97
N THR A 17 3.39 -0.06 -2.11
CA THR A 17 3.10 -1.13 -3.10
C THR A 17 1.79 -1.83 -2.80
N LYS A 18 1.50 -2.12 -1.53
CA LYS A 18 0.26 -2.80 -1.12
C LYS A 18 -0.94 -1.89 -1.30
N VAL A 19 -0.85 -0.64 -0.86
CA VAL A 19 -1.91 0.37 -1.06
C VAL A 19 -2.20 0.62 -2.54
N ALA A 20 -1.18 0.70 -3.38
CA ALA A 20 -1.32 0.86 -4.83
C ALA A 20 -2.12 -0.30 -5.46
N ARG A 21 -1.85 -1.53 -5.03
CA ARG A 21 -2.60 -2.73 -5.48
C ARG A 21 -4.06 -2.68 -5.03
N ILE A 22 -4.32 -2.31 -3.77
CA ILE A 22 -5.69 -2.21 -3.22
C ILE A 22 -6.52 -1.18 -4.00
N LEU A 23 -5.93 -0.02 -4.32
CA LEU A 23 -6.62 1.08 -5.02
C LEU A 23 -6.66 0.92 -6.54
N HIS A 24 -6.01 -0.12 -7.09
CA HIS A 24 -5.79 -0.27 -8.53
C HIS A 24 -5.16 0.98 -9.17
N LYS A 25 -4.12 1.52 -8.52
CA LYS A 25 -3.36 2.71 -8.98
C LYS A 25 -1.87 2.44 -9.05
N CYS A 26 -1.15 3.32 -9.75
CA CYS A 26 0.31 3.31 -9.74
C CYS A 26 0.88 3.84 -8.42
N LYS A 27 2.11 3.44 -8.07
CA LYS A 27 2.82 3.89 -6.85
C LYS A 27 2.93 5.42 -6.79
N GLY A 28 3.14 6.08 -7.93
CA GLY A 28 3.23 7.54 -8.04
C GLY A 28 1.95 8.25 -7.58
N ALA A 29 0.78 7.71 -7.90
CA ALA A 29 -0.49 8.26 -7.44
C ALA A 29 -0.62 8.19 -5.92
N VAL A 30 -0.22 7.08 -5.30
CA VAL A 30 -0.20 6.91 -3.84
C VAL A 30 0.80 7.88 -3.19
N TYR A 31 2.00 8.03 -3.76
CA TYR A 31 2.96 9.01 -3.26
C TYR A 31 2.41 10.44 -3.31
N ARG A 32 1.70 10.81 -4.39
CA ARG A 32 1.14 12.15 -4.55
C ARG A 32 0.10 12.51 -3.48
N ILE A 33 -0.60 11.53 -2.90
CA ILE A 33 -1.49 11.76 -1.75
C ILE A 33 -0.70 12.30 -0.55
N THR A 34 0.50 11.78 -0.32
CA THR A 34 1.38 12.21 0.79
C THR A 34 2.07 13.55 0.55
N TYR A 35 1.89 14.17 -0.61
CA TYR A 35 2.52 15.46 -0.92
C TYR A 35 1.65 16.61 -0.41
N SER A 36 2.28 17.75 -0.11
CA SER A 36 1.54 18.96 0.25
C SER A 36 0.75 19.51 -0.93
N LYS A 37 -0.30 20.29 -0.66
CA LYS A 37 -1.11 20.96 -1.69
C LYS A 37 -0.25 21.85 -2.60
N LYS A 38 0.77 22.54 -2.05
CA LYS A 38 1.74 23.35 -2.81
C LYS A 38 2.52 22.56 -3.87
N LYS A 39 2.66 21.23 -3.69
CA LYS A 39 3.34 20.32 -4.62
C LYS A 39 2.35 19.52 -5.49
N GLY A 40 1.10 19.97 -5.59
CA GLY A 40 0.04 19.26 -6.32
C GLY A 40 -0.40 17.95 -5.67
N GLY A 41 -0.19 17.81 -4.36
CA GLY A 41 -0.64 16.67 -3.57
C GLY A 41 -1.97 16.91 -2.85
N ALA A 42 -2.45 15.88 -2.15
CA ALA A 42 -3.70 15.95 -1.39
C ALA A 42 -3.53 16.51 0.03
N GLY A 43 -2.31 16.90 0.41
CA GLY A 43 -2.01 17.38 1.76
C GLY A 43 -2.05 16.28 2.81
N GLY A 44 -1.86 15.01 2.43
CA GLY A 44 -1.93 13.88 3.35
C GLY A 44 -3.34 13.34 3.57
N LEU A 45 -4.36 13.89 2.91
CA LEU A 45 -5.73 13.40 3.01
C LEU A 45 -6.05 12.47 1.83
N PHE A 46 -6.58 11.29 2.12
CA PHE A 46 -7.10 10.40 1.08
C PHE A 46 -8.42 10.96 0.52
N PRO A 47 -8.64 10.95 -0.80
CA PRO A 47 -9.96 11.15 -1.39
C PRO A 47 -10.98 10.15 -0.84
N SER A 48 -12.24 10.56 -0.67
CA SER A 48 -13.31 9.73 -0.08
C SER A 48 -13.49 8.38 -0.77
N THR A 49 -13.39 8.33 -2.10
CA THR A 49 -13.44 7.08 -2.88
C THR A 49 -12.35 6.10 -2.48
N TYR A 50 -11.15 6.59 -2.18
CA TYR A 50 -10.04 5.74 -1.74
C TYR A 50 -10.21 5.31 -0.28
N GLN A 51 -10.79 6.17 0.57
CA GLN A 51 -11.11 5.81 1.96
C GLN A 51 -12.07 4.60 1.99
N ALA A 52 -13.16 4.65 1.24
CA ALA A 52 -14.13 3.56 1.15
C ALA A 52 -13.51 2.25 0.64
N GLN A 53 -12.64 2.31 -0.38
CA GLN A 53 -11.93 1.14 -0.89
C GLN A 53 -11.00 0.51 0.16
N LEU A 54 -10.24 1.33 0.89
CA LEU A 54 -9.32 0.87 1.91
C LEU A 54 -10.05 0.29 3.12
N LEU A 55 -11.16 0.88 3.55
CA LEU A 55 -12.02 0.35 4.61
C LEU A 55 -12.64 -1.00 4.21
N THR A 56 -13.16 -1.10 2.98
CA THR A 56 -13.70 -2.36 2.45
C THR A 56 -12.64 -3.46 2.42
N TYR A 57 -11.43 -3.13 1.97
CA TYR A 57 -10.30 -4.06 2.00
C TYR A 57 -9.96 -4.47 3.43
N ALA A 58 -9.87 -3.51 4.36
CA ALA A 58 -9.54 -3.79 5.75
C ALA A 58 -10.54 -4.76 6.39
N GLN A 59 -11.84 -4.53 6.18
CA GLN A 59 -12.90 -5.42 6.65
C GLN A 59 -12.75 -6.84 6.10
N ARG A 60 -12.51 -7.00 4.80
CA ARG A 60 -12.36 -8.32 4.15
C ARG A 60 -11.12 -9.09 4.61
N HIS A 61 -10.09 -8.37 5.06
CA HIS A 61 -8.81 -8.95 5.46
C HIS A 61 -8.58 -8.91 6.99
N ASN A 62 -9.61 -8.62 7.78
CA ASN A 62 -9.54 -8.54 9.25
C ASN A 62 -8.45 -7.58 9.77
N ILE A 63 -8.29 -6.44 9.09
CA ILE A 63 -7.39 -5.36 9.51
C ILE A 63 -8.23 -4.34 10.30
N ASP A 64 -7.80 -4.01 11.53
CA ASP A 64 -8.43 -2.97 12.35
C ASP A 64 -8.06 -1.56 11.83
N LEU A 65 -8.64 -1.18 10.70
CA LEU A 65 -8.59 0.18 10.15
C LEU A 65 -9.95 0.84 10.33
N ARG A 66 -9.97 2.04 10.90
CA ARG A 66 -11.19 2.78 11.24
C ARG A 66 -11.30 4.07 10.43
N PRO A 67 -12.52 4.60 10.21
CA PRO A 67 -12.72 5.86 9.51
C PRO A 67 -11.95 7.04 10.14
N GLU A 68 -11.83 7.06 11.47
CA GLU A 68 -11.16 8.14 12.20
C GLU A 68 -9.65 8.20 11.91
N ASP A 69 -9.03 7.07 11.58
CA ASP A 69 -7.59 7.00 11.30
C ASP A 69 -7.20 7.83 10.08
N PHE A 70 -8.13 8.05 9.13
CA PHE A 70 -7.94 8.89 7.95
C PHE A 70 -7.80 10.38 8.27
N PHE A 71 -8.03 10.78 9.52
CA PHE A 71 -7.89 12.15 10.00
C PHE A 71 -6.92 12.23 11.19
N TYR A 72 -6.98 11.25 12.08
CA TYR A 72 -6.27 11.23 13.36
C TYR A 72 -5.45 9.94 13.50
N PRO A 73 -4.20 9.89 12.97
CA PRO A 73 -3.43 8.66 12.86
C PRO A 73 -2.80 8.22 14.20
N LYS A 74 -3.07 8.92 15.30
CA LYS A 74 -2.44 8.70 16.61
C LYS A 74 -2.60 7.26 17.08
N ARG A 75 -3.81 6.71 16.96
CA ARG A 75 -4.12 5.32 17.31
C ARG A 75 -3.24 4.33 16.55
N LEU A 76 -3.12 4.48 15.23
CA LEU A 76 -2.25 3.64 14.41
C LEU A 76 -0.78 3.79 14.79
N GLN A 77 -0.33 5.01 15.08
CA GLN A 77 1.05 5.25 15.51
C GLN A 77 1.37 4.53 16.82
N ASP A 78 0.44 4.52 17.77
CA ASP A 78 0.63 3.88 19.07
C ASP A 78 0.66 2.34 18.92
N LEU A 79 -0.26 1.75 18.15
CA LEU A 79 -0.23 0.32 17.81
C LEU A 79 1.11 -0.11 17.17
N MET A 80 1.62 0.70 16.25
CA MET A 80 2.90 0.42 15.57
C MET A 80 4.13 0.59 16.47
N LYS A 81 4.03 1.37 17.56
CA LYS A 81 5.10 1.49 18.56
C LYS A 81 5.10 0.28 19.48
N GLU A 82 3.93 -0.18 19.91
CA GLU A 82 3.76 -1.35 20.78
C GLU A 82 4.36 -2.60 20.12
N GLU A 83 4.07 -2.84 18.85
CA GLU A 83 4.62 -3.97 18.08
C GLU A 83 6.15 -3.94 17.96
N LYS A 84 6.74 -2.74 17.91
CA LYS A 84 8.20 -2.58 17.91
C LYS A 84 8.83 -2.83 19.28
N ALA A 85 8.15 -2.44 20.35
CA ALA A 85 8.63 -2.65 21.71
C ALA A 85 8.66 -4.15 22.04
N THR A 86 7.62 -4.90 21.66
CA THR A 86 7.55 -6.35 21.89
C THR A 86 8.63 -7.11 21.12
N LEU A 87 8.90 -6.73 19.86
CA LEU A 87 9.98 -7.33 19.06
C LEU A 87 11.38 -6.98 19.59
N SER A 88 11.56 -5.77 20.14
CA SER A 88 12.83 -5.35 20.74
C SER A 88 13.13 -6.03 22.08
N THR A 89 12.11 -6.43 22.84
CA THR A 89 12.31 -7.16 24.12
C THR A 89 12.49 -8.66 23.89
N LEU A 90 11.84 -9.24 22.88
CA LEU A 90 11.97 -10.67 22.58
C LEU A 90 13.33 -11.04 21.97
N SER A 91 14.07 -10.08 21.39
CA SER A 91 15.39 -10.32 20.81
C SER A 91 16.52 -10.58 21.83
N PHE A 92 16.26 -10.50 23.14
CA PHE A 92 17.29 -10.78 24.17
C PHE A 92 17.30 -12.25 24.66
N VAL A 93 16.35 -13.10 24.27
CA VAL A 93 16.34 -14.51 24.70
C VAL A 93 16.32 -15.45 23.49
N LYS A 94 17.39 -16.26 23.41
CA LYS A 94 17.67 -17.37 22.49
C LYS A 94 18.26 -17.02 21.13
N GLY A 95 19.58 -17.21 21.06
CA GLY A 95 20.19 -17.82 19.90
C GLY A 95 19.53 -19.17 19.60
N SER A 96 18.99 -19.30 18.41
CA SER A 96 18.79 -20.58 17.74
C SER A 96 18.71 -20.27 16.25
N THR A 97 19.80 -20.55 15.54
CA THR A 97 19.92 -20.41 14.09
C THR A 97 18.91 -21.33 13.41
N VAL A 98 17.99 -20.75 12.63
CA VAL A 98 17.36 -21.47 11.51
C VAL A 98 17.53 -20.62 10.26
N CYS A 99 18.42 -21.08 9.39
CA CYS A 99 18.67 -20.55 8.07
C CYS A 99 17.42 -20.78 7.21
N MET A 100 16.65 -19.71 6.93
CA MET A 100 15.63 -19.72 5.89
C MET A 100 16.23 -19.06 4.65
N LYS A 101 16.35 -19.85 3.57
CA LYS A 101 16.81 -19.43 2.24
C LYS A 101 15.88 -18.35 1.66
N PRO A 102 16.40 -17.42 0.82
CA PRO A 102 15.57 -16.46 0.11
C PRO A 102 14.69 -17.16 -0.92
N CYS A 103 13.38 -16.98 -0.82
CA CYS A 103 12.42 -17.45 -1.83
C CYS A 103 12.54 -16.54 -3.07
N GLU A 104 12.78 -17.17 -4.21
CA GLU A 104 13.15 -16.59 -5.48
C GLU A 104 12.12 -15.61 -6.04
N GLN A 105 12.64 -14.65 -6.79
CA GLN A 105 11.89 -13.67 -7.58
C GLN A 105 10.91 -14.40 -8.52
N ASN A 106 9.61 -14.18 -8.34
CA ASN A 106 8.65 -14.60 -9.35
C ASN A 106 8.64 -13.58 -10.51
N GLU A 107 9.53 -13.80 -11.47
CA GLU A 107 9.42 -13.32 -12.84
C GLU A 107 8.32 -14.10 -13.57
N MET A 108 7.05 -13.76 -13.33
CA MET A 108 6.00 -14.06 -14.33
C MET A 108 5.88 -12.90 -15.30
N THR A 109 6.81 -12.96 -16.26
CA THR A 109 6.67 -12.61 -17.69
C THR A 109 5.24 -12.24 -18.11
N LYS A 110 4.95 -11.00 -18.52
CA LYS A 110 5.40 -10.36 -19.77
C LYS A 110 4.99 -11.09 -21.07
N LEU A 111 3.93 -11.92 -21.04
CA LEU A 111 3.39 -12.57 -22.26
C LEU A 111 1.92 -12.27 -22.56
N GLN A 112 1.26 -11.37 -21.82
CA GLN A 112 -0.16 -11.02 -22.09
C GLN A 112 -0.37 -9.66 -22.78
N TYR A 113 0.68 -8.97 -23.23
CA TYR A 113 0.56 -7.61 -23.79
C TYR A 113 0.89 -7.47 -25.28
N GLU A 114 1.12 -8.56 -26.02
CA GLU A 114 1.34 -8.47 -27.49
C GLU A 114 0.20 -9.09 -28.32
N GLU A 115 -0.65 -9.95 -27.76
CA GLU A 115 -1.70 -10.64 -28.54
C GLU A 115 -2.98 -9.81 -28.81
N LYS A 116 -3.04 -8.54 -28.38
CA LYS A 116 -4.19 -7.65 -28.62
C LYS A 116 -3.97 -6.56 -29.68
N ASN A 117 -2.80 -6.50 -30.33
CA ASN A 117 -2.52 -5.45 -31.32
C ASN A 117 -2.58 -5.89 -32.79
N GLU A 118 -2.86 -7.16 -33.10
CA GLU A 118 -2.98 -7.62 -34.50
C GLU A 118 -4.43 -7.72 -35.02
N GLN A 119 -5.44 -7.55 -34.15
CA GLN A 119 -6.85 -7.63 -34.59
C GLN A 119 -7.46 -6.30 -35.06
N GLN A 120 -6.66 -5.23 -35.21
CA GLN A 120 -7.16 -3.90 -35.60
C GLN A 120 -6.80 -3.46 -37.03
N GLN A 121 -6.33 -4.36 -37.89
CA GLN A 121 -6.01 -4.04 -39.30
C GLN A 121 -6.95 -4.63 -40.36
N HIS A 122 -8.04 -5.34 -40.00
CA HIS A 122 -8.92 -6.00 -40.98
C HIS A 122 -10.27 -5.30 -41.27
N HIS A 123 -10.49 -4.05 -40.87
CA HIS A 123 -11.74 -3.32 -41.15
C HIS A 123 -11.51 -1.96 -41.83
N SER A 124 -10.86 -1.97 -43.00
CA SER A 124 -10.83 -0.81 -43.90
C SER A 124 -10.67 -1.23 -45.37
N HIS A 125 -11.57 -2.07 -45.90
CA HIS A 125 -11.75 -2.19 -47.36
C HIS A 125 -13.23 -2.41 -47.69
N SER A 126 -13.91 -1.31 -48.01
CA SER A 126 -14.96 -1.22 -49.03
C SER A 126 -15.04 0.22 -49.49
#